data_AF-A0A2G5CAS6-F1
#
_entry.id   AF-A0A2G5CAS6-F1
#
_cell.length_a   1.000
_cell.length_b   1.000
_cell.length_c   1.000
_cell.angle_alpha   90.00
_cell.angle_beta   90.00
_cell.angle_gamma   90.00
#
_symmetry.space_group_name_H-M   'P 1'
#
loop_
_entity.id
_entity.type
_entity.pdbx_description
1 polymer ?
#
loop_
_entity_poly.entity_id
_entity_poly.type
_entity_poly.pdbx_seq_one_letter_code
_entity_poly.pdbx_strand_id
1 'polypeptide(L)'
;MQEQESSGGVKPLRLMEMSVFSDRMVFVRAVHEAKWMNEMEISIYDSWFDPVVSNLPGLIPDGFIYLRASPDTCHKRMMLRKREEEGGVTLNYLRDLHEKHESWLFPFESGNHGVLSVNQLPLKMDNPLHPEIRDRVFYLEGDHLHSSIKKVPALVLDCEPNIDFNKDIDAKRQ
;
A
#
# COMPACT_ATOMS: atom_id res chain seq x y z
N MET A 1 8.67 -3.60 -11.48
CA MET A 1 8.08 -2.33 -10.99
C MET A 1 7.57 -1.61 -12.22
N GLN A 2 6.27 -1.38 -12.33
CA GLN A 2 5.73 -0.56 -13.41
C GLN A 2 5.76 0.90 -12.96
N GLU A 3 6.18 1.79 -13.85
CA GLU A 3 6.21 3.23 -13.59
C GLU A 3 5.56 4.01 -14.73
N GLN A 4 4.91 5.11 -14.39
CA GLN A 4 4.32 6.01 -15.37
C GLN A 4 4.66 7.46 -15.01
N GLU A 5 5.09 8.23 -16.01
CA GLU A 5 5.34 9.65 -15.88
C GLU A 5 4.13 10.47 -16.34
N SER A 6 3.85 11.57 -15.67
CA SER A 6 2.76 12.47 -16.06
C SER A 6 3.08 13.21 -17.36
N SER A 7 2.13 13.26 -18.30
CA SER A 7 2.31 13.92 -19.61
C SER A 7 1.87 15.39 -19.66
N GLY A 8 1.52 16.04 -18.54
CA GLY A 8 1.02 17.43 -18.58
C GLY A 8 0.80 18.15 -17.25
N GLY A 9 1.47 17.73 -16.17
CA GLY A 9 1.37 18.40 -14.86
C GLY A 9 2.27 19.63 -14.72
N VAL A 10 1.95 20.52 -13.76
CA VAL A 10 2.77 21.69 -13.40
C VAL A 10 4.16 21.28 -12.89
N LYS A 11 4.29 20.05 -12.36
CA LYS A 11 5.54 19.38 -12.02
C LYS A 11 5.54 17.96 -12.60
N PRO A 12 6.70 17.42 -13.02
CA PRO A 12 6.83 16.02 -13.39
C PRO A 12 6.44 15.14 -12.19
N LEU A 13 5.48 14.25 -12.39
CA LEU A 13 5.08 13.23 -11.41
C LEU A 13 5.48 11.86 -11.93
N ARG A 14 6.07 11.04 -11.07
CA ARG A 14 6.29 9.61 -11.31
C ARG A 14 5.39 8.82 -10.38
N LEU A 15 4.54 7.97 -10.95
CA LEU A 15 3.75 6.99 -10.23
C LEU A 15 4.42 5.63 -10.36
N MET A 16 4.55 4.91 -9.26
CA MET A 16 5.14 3.58 -9.24
C MET A 16 4.17 2.59 -8.63
N GLU A 17 4.04 1.44 -9.28
CA GLU A 17 3.32 0.30 -8.72
C GLU A 17 4.19 -0.41 -7.69
N MET A 18 3.71 -0.41 -6.45
CA MET A 18 4.41 -0.94 -5.26
C MET A 18 5.70 -0.18 -4.94
N SER A 19 6.24 -0.44 -3.75
CA SER A 19 7.52 0.10 -3.31
C SER A 19 8.42 -1.01 -2.77
N VAL A 20 9.72 -0.74 -2.71
CA VAL A 20 10.67 -1.62 -1.98
C VAL A 20 10.29 -1.78 -0.51
N PHE A 21 9.61 -0.78 0.07
CA PHE A 21 9.10 -0.84 1.43
C PHE A 21 7.94 -1.83 1.60
N SER A 22 6.99 -1.87 0.66
CA SER A 22 5.93 -2.88 0.69
C SER A 22 6.49 -4.30 0.54
N ASP A 23 7.53 -4.49 -0.27
CA ASP A 23 8.21 -5.79 -0.38
C ASP A 23 8.79 -6.22 0.97
N ARG A 24 9.63 -5.37 1.58
CA ARG A 24 10.25 -5.65 2.87
C ARG A 24 9.26 -5.79 4.03
N MET A 25 8.29 -4.89 4.13
CA MET A 25 7.41 -4.77 5.29
C MET A 25 6.20 -5.69 5.23
N VAL A 26 5.83 -6.18 4.05
CA VAL A 26 4.70 -7.09 3.89
C VAL A 26 5.12 -8.45 3.39
N PHE A 27 5.69 -8.53 2.19
CA PHE A 27 5.92 -9.82 1.52
C PHE A 27 7.04 -10.62 2.16
N VAL A 28 8.21 -10.00 2.39
CA VAL A 28 9.34 -10.67 3.06
C VAL A 28 8.94 -11.13 4.45
N ARG A 29 8.18 -10.31 5.20
CA ARG A 29 7.64 -10.69 6.50
C ARG A 29 6.66 -11.87 6.41
N ALA A 30 5.78 -11.89 5.41
CA ALA A 30 4.85 -13.00 5.18
C ALA A 30 5.58 -14.31 4.87
N VAL A 31 6.58 -14.28 4.00
CA VAL A 31 7.37 -15.46 3.64
C VAL A 31 8.18 -15.99 4.83
N HIS A 32 8.74 -15.07 5.64
CA HIS A 32 9.46 -15.42 6.87
C HIS A 32 8.54 -16.05 7.93
N GLU A 33 7.37 -15.45 8.17
CA GLU A 33 6.37 -15.99 9.11
C GLU A 33 5.83 -17.35 8.65
N ALA A 34 5.66 -17.55 7.34
CA ALA A 34 5.28 -18.82 6.73
C ALA A 34 6.40 -19.89 6.76
N LYS A 35 7.58 -19.57 7.30
CA LYS A 35 8.77 -20.45 7.37
C LYS A 35 9.29 -20.90 6.00
N TRP A 36 9.01 -20.11 4.97
CA TRP A 36 9.59 -20.28 3.64
C TRP A 36 10.90 -19.51 3.48
N MET A 37 11.16 -18.58 4.40
CA MET A 37 12.43 -17.90 4.57
C MET A 37 12.87 -18.11 6.03
N ASN A 38 14.13 -18.51 6.23
CA ASN A 38 14.69 -18.72 7.56
C ASN A 38 15.38 -17.46 8.11
N GLU A 39 15.78 -17.51 9.40
CA GLU A 39 16.41 -16.38 10.10
C GLU A 39 17.72 -15.91 9.43
N MET A 40 18.50 -16.83 8.84
CA MET A 40 19.71 -16.47 8.11
C MET A 40 19.37 -15.72 6.82
N GLU A 41 18.41 -16.22 6.05
CA GLU A 41 18.00 -15.61 4.78
C GLU A 41 17.40 -14.22 4.96
N ILE A 42 16.54 -14.03 5.97
CA ILE A 42 16.02 -12.68 6.29
C ILE A 42 17.12 -11.74 6.78
N SER A 43 18.09 -12.23 7.57
CA SER A 43 19.22 -11.40 8.02
C SER A 43 20.08 -10.94 6.85
N ILE A 44 20.26 -11.80 5.84
CA ILE A 44 20.96 -11.45 4.61
C ILE A 44 20.13 -10.42 3.85
N TYR A 45 18.83 -10.64 3.66
CA TYR A 45 17.96 -9.66 3.00
C TYR A 45 18.08 -8.28 3.67
N ASP A 46 18.01 -8.23 5.00
CA ASP A 46 18.12 -6.99 5.78
C ASP A 46 19.46 -6.29 5.62
N SER A 47 20.55 -7.07 5.62
CA SER A 47 21.89 -6.53 5.39
C SER A 47 22.07 -5.86 4.02
N TRP A 48 21.25 -6.23 3.04
CA TRP A 48 21.23 -5.61 1.71
C TRP A 48 20.21 -4.48 1.58
N PHE A 49 19.06 -4.60 2.24
CA PHE A 49 17.97 -3.64 2.12
C PHE A 49 18.39 -2.24 2.58
N ASP A 50 18.94 -2.11 3.78
CA ASP A 50 19.29 -0.80 4.36
C ASP A 50 20.35 -0.05 3.52
N PRO A 51 21.45 -0.70 3.07
CA PRO A 51 22.40 -0.06 2.18
C PRO A 51 21.79 0.32 0.82
N VAL A 52 20.96 -0.53 0.22
CA VAL A 52 20.36 -0.24 -1.10
C VAL A 52 19.46 0.99 -1.03
N VAL A 53 18.59 1.06 -0.03
CA VAL A 53 17.70 2.22 0.17
C VAL A 53 18.50 3.48 0.49
N SER A 54 19.59 3.37 1.27
CA SER A 54 20.43 4.51 1.63
C SER A 54 21.25 5.05 0.45
N ASN A 55 21.74 4.18 -0.43
CA ASN A 55 22.56 4.58 -1.59
C ASN A 55 21.73 5.01 -2.80
N LEU A 56 20.44 4.61 -2.87
CA LEU A 56 19.54 4.93 -3.97
C LEU A 56 18.33 5.71 -3.45
N PRO A 57 18.49 7.02 -3.18
CA PRO A 57 17.41 7.84 -2.62
C PRO A 57 16.17 7.90 -3.52
N GLY A 58 16.31 7.67 -4.83
CA GLY A 58 15.18 7.58 -5.76
C GLY A 58 14.24 6.39 -5.53
N LEU A 59 14.61 5.43 -4.68
CA LEU A 59 13.71 4.35 -4.24
C LEU A 59 12.77 4.77 -3.11
N ILE A 60 13.06 5.90 -2.45
CA ILE A 60 12.22 6.46 -1.38
C ILE A 60 11.22 7.39 -2.05
N PRO A 61 9.92 7.05 -2.05
CA PRO A 61 8.92 7.91 -2.65
C PRO A 61 8.70 9.16 -1.78
N ASP A 62 8.28 10.26 -2.41
CA ASP A 62 7.85 11.47 -1.71
C ASP A 62 6.51 11.28 -0.95
N GLY A 63 5.77 10.23 -1.29
CA GLY A 63 4.53 9.85 -0.63
C GLY A 63 4.05 8.46 -1.04
N PHE A 64 3.32 7.80 -0.15
CA PHE A 64 2.66 6.52 -0.43
C PHE A 64 1.18 6.72 -0.75
N ILE A 65 0.64 5.85 -1.61
CA ILE A 65 -0.80 5.72 -1.83
C ILE A 65 -1.20 4.29 -1.51
N TYR A 66 -2.01 4.12 -0.47
CA TYR A 66 -2.56 2.83 -0.07
C TYR A 66 -4.01 2.71 -0.50
N LEU A 67 -4.26 1.82 -1.48
CA LEU A 67 -5.60 1.48 -1.93
C LEU A 67 -6.15 0.38 -1.02
N ARG A 68 -6.94 0.77 -0.04
CA ARG A 68 -7.48 -0.14 0.97
C ARG A 68 -8.74 -0.83 0.45
N ALA A 69 -8.73 -2.16 0.45
CA ALA A 69 -9.89 -2.99 0.13
C ALA A 69 -9.88 -4.25 1.01
N SER A 70 -11.06 -4.83 1.23
CA SER A 70 -11.20 -6.05 2.02
C SER A 70 -10.57 -7.26 1.32
N PRO A 71 -10.06 -8.24 2.07
CA PRO A 71 -9.56 -9.50 1.52
C PRO A 71 -10.59 -10.21 0.63
N ASP A 72 -11.87 -10.19 1.01
CA ASP A 72 -12.97 -10.77 0.25
C ASP A 72 -13.17 -10.08 -1.11
N THR A 73 -13.08 -8.74 -1.15
CA THR A 73 -13.12 -8.01 -2.41
C THR A 73 -11.89 -8.32 -3.26
N CYS A 74 -10.68 -8.27 -2.71
CA CYS A 74 -9.46 -8.61 -3.45
C CYS A 74 -9.53 -10.02 -4.03
N HIS A 75 -10.03 -10.99 -3.25
CA HIS A 75 -10.22 -12.37 -3.70
C HIS A 75 -11.23 -12.45 -4.85
N LYS A 76 -12.38 -11.76 -4.76
CA LYS A 76 -13.36 -11.71 -5.86
C LYS A 76 -12.75 -11.11 -7.13
N ARG A 77 -12.00 -10.00 -7.03
CA ARG A 77 -11.32 -9.38 -8.19
C ARG A 77 -10.30 -10.34 -8.80
N MET A 78 -9.52 -11.03 -7.99
CA MET A 78 -8.54 -12.03 -8.42
C MET A 78 -9.21 -13.19 -9.17
N MET A 79 -10.32 -13.73 -8.63
CA MET A 79 -11.09 -14.78 -9.30
C MET A 79 -11.72 -14.33 -10.62
N LEU A 80 -12.14 -13.06 -10.73
CA LEU A 80 -12.58 -12.47 -11.99
C LEU A 80 -11.43 -12.27 -12.98
N ARG A 81 -10.21 -12.02 -12.49
CA ARG A 81 -9.05 -11.85 -13.35
C ARG A 81 -8.66 -13.12 -14.08
N LYS A 82 -8.86 -14.29 -13.43
CA LYS A 82 -8.59 -15.64 -13.97
C LYS A 82 -7.17 -15.81 -14.52
N ARG A 83 -6.18 -15.29 -13.79
CA ARG A 83 -4.77 -15.53 -14.08
C ARG A 83 -4.38 -16.92 -13.56
N GLU A 84 -3.69 -17.71 -14.38
CA GLU A 84 -3.33 -19.09 -14.02
C GLU A 84 -2.39 -19.13 -12.81
N GLU A 85 -1.47 -18.17 -12.72
CA GLU A 85 -0.52 -18.01 -11.61
C GLU A 85 -1.18 -17.64 -10.28
N GLU A 86 -2.40 -17.08 -10.31
CA GLU A 86 -3.15 -16.70 -9.09
C GLU A 86 -3.97 -17.88 -8.52
N GLY A 87 -4.01 -19.04 -9.19
CA GLY A 87 -4.89 -20.17 -8.84
C GLY A 87 -4.63 -20.83 -7.47
N GLY A 88 -3.42 -20.67 -6.92
CA GLY A 88 -3.06 -21.18 -5.58
C GLY A 88 -3.30 -20.20 -4.44
N VAL A 89 -3.72 -18.96 -4.73
CA VAL A 89 -3.82 -17.90 -3.73
C VAL A 89 -5.11 -18.09 -2.91
N THR A 90 -4.96 -18.29 -1.60
CA THR A 90 -6.09 -18.49 -0.70
C THR A 90 -6.60 -17.19 -0.10
N LEU A 91 -7.88 -17.16 0.29
CA LEU A 91 -8.45 -16.02 1.03
C LEU A 91 -7.73 -15.77 2.36
N ASN A 92 -7.25 -16.81 3.04
CA ASN A 92 -6.49 -16.66 4.28
C ASN A 92 -5.16 -15.95 4.03
N TYR A 93 -4.44 -16.32 2.96
CA TYR A 93 -3.23 -15.60 2.58
C TYR A 93 -3.51 -14.12 2.28
N LEU A 94 -4.62 -13.80 1.62
CA LEU A 94 -5.02 -12.40 1.39
C LEU A 94 -5.37 -11.66 2.69
N ARG A 95 -5.97 -12.34 3.67
CA ARG A 95 -6.19 -11.79 5.02
C ARG A 95 -4.85 -11.50 5.70
N ASP A 96 -3.92 -12.44 5.67
CA ASP A 96 -2.60 -12.27 6.29
C ASP A 96 -1.82 -11.10 5.66
N LEU A 97 -1.89 -10.93 4.34
CA LEU A 97 -1.29 -9.79 3.66
C LEU A 97 -1.99 -8.47 4.01
N HIS A 98 -3.31 -8.47 4.12
CA HIS A 98 -4.07 -7.28 4.53
C HIS A 98 -3.65 -6.82 5.92
N GLU A 99 -3.64 -7.72 6.91
CA GLU A 99 -3.22 -7.40 8.27
C GLU A 99 -1.79 -6.86 8.35
N LYS A 100 -0.89 -7.34 7.50
CA LYS A 100 0.49 -6.81 7.42
C LYS A 100 0.56 -5.40 6.84
N HIS A 101 -0.24 -5.08 5.82
CA HIS A 101 -0.36 -3.71 5.32
C HIS A 101 -0.95 -2.79 6.39
N GLU A 102 -2.03 -3.23 7.04
CA GLU A 102 -2.69 -2.48 8.11
C GLU A 102 -1.71 -2.23 9.27
N SER A 103 -0.98 -3.26 9.71
CA SER A 103 0.03 -3.13 10.78
C SER A 103 1.20 -2.22 10.39
N TRP A 104 1.57 -2.17 9.11
CA TRP A 104 2.65 -1.32 8.63
C TRP A 104 2.23 0.15 8.54
N LEU A 105 1.02 0.43 8.04
CA LEU A 105 0.51 1.79 7.82
C LEU A 105 -0.19 2.38 9.05
N PHE A 106 -0.74 1.53 9.92
CA PHE A 106 -1.43 1.89 11.16
C PHE A 106 -0.85 1.14 12.38
N PRO A 107 0.43 1.33 12.75
CA PRO A 107 0.98 0.71 13.94
C PRO A 107 0.18 1.12 15.19
N PHE A 108 -0.27 0.13 15.96
CA PHE A 108 -1.10 0.28 17.16
C PHE A 108 -0.63 1.39 18.11
N GLU A 109 -1.54 2.31 18.45
CA GLU A 109 -1.56 2.88 19.79
C GLU A 109 -2.04 1.78 20.75
N SER A 110 -1.29 1.55 21.83
CA SER A 110 -1.72 0.67 22.91
C SER A 110 -3.03 1.20 23.51
N GLY A 111 -4.17 0.59 23.18
CA GLY A 111 -5.30 0.55 24.10
C GLY A 111 -6.66 1.07 23.64
N ASN A 112 -6.90 1.50 22.40
CA ASN A 112 -8.27 1.82 21.95
C ASN A 112 -8.45 1.59 20.45
N HIS A 113 -9.40 0.73 20.07
CA HIS A 113 -10.03 0.71 18.75
C HIS A 113 -10.89 1.98 18.54
N GLY A 114 -10.29 3.15 18.67
CA GLY A 114 -11.03 4.40 18.70
C GLY A 114 -10.12 5.57 18.40
N VAL A 115 -10.33 6.14 17.21
CA VAL A 115 -9.85 7.47 16.79
C VAL A 115 -8.36 7.51 16.46
N LEU A 116 -8.03 7.11 15.22
CA LEU A 116 -6.88 7.68 14.52
C LEU A 116 -7.07 9.21 14.52
N SER A 117 -6.00 9.97 14.78
CA SER A 117 -5.95 11.39 14.42
C SER A 117 -5.93 11.48 12.89
N VAL A 118 -7.07 11.19 12.27
CA VAL A 118 -7.39 11.60 10.91
C VAL A 118 -7.45 13.11 10.98
N ASN A 119 -6.30 13.75 10.82
CA ASN A 119 -6.31 15.17 10.54
C ASN A 119 -7.05 15.28 9.20
N GLN A 120 -8.21 15.94 9.23
CA GLN A 120 -8.78 16.49 8.01
C GLN A 120 -7.65 17.20 7.27
N LEU A 121 -7.58 16.93 5.96
CA LEU A 121 -6.59 17.42 5.00
C LEU A 121 -5.84 18.65 5.52
N PRO A 122 -4.49 18.66 5.50
CA PRO A 122 -3.73 19.86 5.80
C PRO A 122 -4.34 21.02 5.02
N LEU A 123 -4.67 22.12 5.72
CA LEU A 123 -5.42 23.31 5.26
C LEU A 123 -4.77 24.09 4.09
N LYS A 124 -3.89 23.45 3.32
CA LYS A 124 -3.26 23.96 2.10
C LYS A 124 -3.20 22.86 1.03
N MET A 125 -4.36 22.46 0.51
CA MET A 125 -4.41 22.00 -0.87
C MET A 125 -5.02 23.12 -1.70
N ASP A 126 -4.22 23.67 -2.62
CA ASP A 126 -4.67 24.72 -3.55
C ASP A 126 -5.74 24.21 -4.55
N ASN A 127 -5.93 22.88 -4.61
CA ASN A 127 -6.98 22.23 -5.40
C ASN A 127 -7.90 21.38 -4.52
N PRO A 128 -9.23 21.54 -4.61
CA PRO A 128 -10.17 20.65 -3.93
C PRO A 128 -10.03 19.22 -4.47
N LEU A 129 -10.03 18.23 -3.57
CA LEU A 129 -10.12 16.82 -3.96
C LEU A 129 -11.32 16.58 -4.86
N HIS A 130 -11.20 15.63 -5.78
CA HIS A 130 -12.32 15.24 -6.63
C HIS A 130 -13.52 14.83 -5.74
N PRO A 131 -14.74 15.34 -6.00
CA PRO A 131 -15.90 15.15 -5.12
C PRO A 131 -16.19 13.68 -4.80
N GLU A 132 -15.89 12.77 -5.73
CA GLU A 132 -16.17 11.33 -5.58
C GLU A 132 -15.25 10.59 -4.61
N ILE A 133 -14.07 11.13 -4.30
CA ILE A 133 -13.08 10.46 -3.43
C ILE A 133 -12.83 11.21 -2.13
N ARG A 134 -13.30 12.46 -2.02
CA ARG A 134 -13.02 13.35 -0.89
C ARG A 134 -13.26 12.70 0.48
N ASP A 135 -14.37 11.97 0.63
CA ASP A 135 -14.78 11.39 1.91
C ASP A 135 -14.12 10.03 2.20
N ARG A 136 -13.29 9.52 1.27
CA ARG A 136 -12.61 8.22 1.36
C ARG A 136 -11.09 8.34 1.43
N VAL A 137 -10.59 9.56 1.39
CA VAL A 137 -9.16 9.87 1.39
C VAL A 137 -8.75 10.28 2.79
N PHE A 138 -7.82 9.52 3.37
CA PHE A 138 -7.24 9.79 4.67
C PHE A 138 -5.75 10.11 4.51
N TYR A 139 -5.26 11.06 5.28
CA TYR A 139 -3.86 11.43 5.28
C TYR A 139 -3.19 10.95 6.56
N LEU A 140 -2.06 10.25 6.41
CA LEU A 140 -1.25 9.75 7.50
C LEU A 140 0.07 10.53 7.52
N GLU A 141 0.32 11.25 8.61
CA GLU A 141 1.55 11.98 8.87
C GLU A 141 1.89 11.93 10.37
N GLY A 142 3.18 11.96 10.70
CA GLY A 142 3.65 12.15 12.07
C GLY A 142 4.18 10.88 12.75
N ASP A 143 4.28 10.94 14.08
CA ASP A 143 4.98 9.96 14.91
C ASP A 143 4.33 8.57 14.96
N HIS A 144 3.11 8.45 14.44
CA HIS A 144 2.29 7.22 14.46
C HIS A 144 2.58 6.26 13.29
N LEU A 145 3.40 6.66 12.31
CA LEU A 145 3.80 5.79 11.21
C LEU A 145 4.94 4.84 11.61
N HIS A 146 4.98 3.66 11.00
CA HIS A 146 6.09 2.72 11.20
C HIS A 146 7.44 3.41 10.93
N SER A 147 8.48 3.05 11.68
CA SER A 147 9.79 3.70 11.66
C SER A 147 10.40 3.85 10.26
N SER A 148 10.09 2.92 9.35
CA SER A 148 10.53 2.95 7.95
C SER A 148 9.89 4.03 7.07
N ILE A 149 8.72 4.56 7.46
CA ILE A 149 7.97 5.55 6.68
C ILE A 149 7.63 6.81 7.50
N LYS A 150 8.16 6.94 8.71
CA LYS A 150 7.91 8.06 9.64
C LYS A 150 8.13 9.47 9.03
N LYS A 151 8.92 9.58 7.97
CA LYS A 151 9.24 10.84 7.28
C LYS A 151 8.53 11.03 5.94
N VAL A 152 7.71 10.06 5.52
CA VAL A 152 7.05 10.06 4.22
C VAL A 152 5.54 9.97 4.44
N PRO A 153 4.76 10.94 3.92
CA PRO A 153 3.32 10.90 4.10
C PRO A 153 2.68 9.74 3.34
N ALA A 154 1.56 9.24 3.85
CA ALA A 154 0.76 8.22 3.16
C ALA A 154 -0.69 8.70 2.98
N LEU A 155 -1.21 8.51 1.77
CA LEU A 155 -2.59 8.72 1.41
C LEU A 155 -3.31 7.37 1.40
N VAL A 156 -4.36 7.22 2.19
CA VAL A 156 -5.19 6.01 2.18
C VAL A 156 -6.48 6.31 1.45
N LEU A 157 -6.78 5.53 0.41
CA LEU A 157 -8.06 5.58 -0.29
C LEU A 157 -8.84 4.33 0.06
N ASP A 158 -9.96 4.49 0.77
CA ASP A 158 -10.90 3.39 1.01
C ASP A 158 -11.69 3.08 -0.27
N CYS A 159 -11.42 1.93 -0.86
CA CYS A 159 -12.06 1.49 -2.09
C CYS A 159 -13.38 0.75 -1.83
N GLU A 160 -13.65 0.22 -0.64
CA GLU A 160 -14.79 -0.68 -0.36
C GLU A 160 -16.16 -0.14 -0.77
N PRO A 161 -16.54 1.13 -0.45
CA PRO A 161 -17.90 1.62 -0.68
C PRO A 161 -18.34 1.64 -2.16
N ASN A 162 -17.39 1.63 -3.10
CA ASN A 162 -17.64 1.96 -4.51
C ASN A 162 -17.06 0.94 -5.49
N ILE A 163 -16.83 -0.31 -5.07
CA ILE A 163 -16.24 -1.33 -5.95
C ILE A 163 -17.26 -1.80 -6.97
N ASP A 164 -17.10 -1.32 -8.20
CA ASP A 164 -17.85 -1.77 -9.36
C ASP A 164 -17.04 -2.81 -10.13
N PHE A 165 -17.34 -4.09 -9.87
CA PHE A 165 -16.70 -5.21 -10.56
C PHE A 165 -17.00 -5.25 -12.07
N ASN A 166 -18.05 -4.57 -12.55
CA ASN A 166 -18.35 -4.52 -13.98
C ASN A 166 -17.36 -3.61 -14.72
N LYS A 167 -16.96 -2.48 -14.10
CA LYS A 167 -15.91 -1.62 -14.67
C LYS A 167 -14.57 -2.34 -14.81
N ASP A 168 -14.23 -3.23 -13.88
CA ASP A 168 -13.04 -4.08 -13.98
C ASP A 168 -13.09 -5.03 -15.20
N ILE A 169 -14.29 -5.51 -15.56
CA ILE A 169 -14.50 -6.37 -16.73
C ILE A 169 -14.42 -5.54 -18.02
N ASP A 170 -15.01 -4.36 -18.02
CA ASP A 170 -15.00 -3.47 -19.19
C ASP A 170 -13.61 -2.91 -19.47
N ALA A 171 -12.84 -2.59 -18.43
CA ALA A 171 -11.44 -2.15 -18.55
C ALA A 171 -10.51 -3.24 -19.13
N LYS A 172 -10.89 -4.52 -19.04
CA LYS A 172 -10.16 -5.63 -19.68
C LYS A 172 -10.50 -5.83 -21.15
N ARG A 173 -11.61 -5.26 -21.62
CA ARG A 173 -12.07 -5.38 -23.02
C ARG A 173 -11.54 -4.27 -23.92
N GLN A 174 -10.99 -3.21 -23.32
CA GLN A 174 -10.26 -2.13 -23.99
C GLN A 174 -8.78 -2.45 -24.02
#